data_AF-A0A4V1CG80-F1
#
_entry.id   AF-A0A4V1CG80-F1
#
_cell.length_a   1.000
_cell.length_b   1.000
_cell.length_c   1.000
_cell.angle_alpha   90.00
_cell.angle_beta   90.00
_cell.angle_gamma   90.00
#
_symmetry.space_group_name_H-M   'P 1'
#
loop_
_entity.id
_entity.type
_entity.pdbx_description
1 polymer ?
#
loop_
_entity_poly.entity_id
_entity_poly.type
_entity_poly.pdbx_seq_one_letter_code
_entity_poly.pdbx_strand_id
1 'polypeptide(L)'
;MADVGPALGALSFIVFIIGAILFFVAKGRRPLAKKLLLGGAVVFVAALIMTPTPPPTPASTPAGTKTVAVAPTKPTIDQASAKPVAAVDPKPGLIRQYKAVIDTVRPCDAAFKDLAGANSSQLALYQASKVGHDACGTSSKAVDAFEVPEGLSDKVQVTQRKALATCATAYRFRERAFGKAMEMADSGDIRPSRMTEMQEDFKTGEVGVLLCVSQLIQAAGEAGIKPDDLKS
;
A
#
# COMPACT_ATOMS: atom_id res chain seq x y z
N MET A 1 -33.82 -23.94 9.34
CA MET A 1 -33.17 -23.00 8.40
C MET A 1 -31.77 -23.51 8.19
N ALA A 2 -31.44 -23.98 6.98
CA ALA A 2 -30.20 -24.71 6.71
C ALA A 2 -29.05 -23.76 6.37
N ASP A 3 -27.93 -23.96 7.06
CA ASP A 3 -26.65 -23.26 6.93
C ASP A 3 -25.96 -23.64 5.61
N VAL A 4 -25.73 -22.67 4.72
CA VAL A 4 -25.09 -22.87 3.41
C VAL A 4 -23.85 -21.97 3.29
N GLY A 5 -23.05 -21.87 4.37
CA GLY A 5 -21.89 -20.98 4.45
C GLY A 5 -20.58 -21.46 3.76
N PRO A 6 -20.19 -22.76 3.80
CA PRO A 6 -18.85 -23.15 3.33
C PRO A 6 -18.76 -23.60 1.86
N ALA A 7 -19.89 -23.97 1.23
CA ALA A 7 -19.87 -24.66 -0.06
C ALA A 7 -19.55 -23.74 -1.26
N LEU A 8 -19.75 -22.42 -1.12
CA LEU A 8 -19.51 -21.47 -2.22
C LEU A 8 -18.02 -21.16 -2.43
N GLY A 9 -17.18 -21.22 -1.39
CA GLY A 9 -15.74 -20.94 -1.51
C GLY A 9 -14.97 -22.04 -2.27
N ALA A 10 -15.37 -23.31 -2.09
CA ALA A 10 -14.72 -24.44 -2.75
C ALA A 10 -14.99 -24.46 -4.27
N LEU A 11 -16.19 -24.05 -4.70
CA LEU A 11 -16.55 -24.01 -6.12
C LEU A 11 -15.75 -22.94 -6.89
N SER A 12 -15.49 -21.78 -6.28
CA SER A 12 -14.67 -20.73 -6.91
C SER A 12 -13.23 -21.16 -7.16
N PHE A 13 -12.64 -21.94 -6.25
CA PHE A 13 -11.28 -22.44 -6.40
C PHE A 13 -11.17 -23.50 -7.51
N ILE A 14 -12.17 -24.37 -7.63
CA ILE A 14 -12.24 -25.40 -8.68
C ILE A 14 -12.35 -24.75 -10.06
N VAL A 15 -13.18 -23.71 -10.23
CA VAL A 15 -13.30 -22.99 -11.52
C VAL A 15 -11.98 -22.31 -11.90
N PHE A 16 -11.26 -21.74 -10.93
CA PHE A 16 -9.97 -21.09 -11.19
C PHE A 16 -8.88 -22.09 -11.63
N ILE A 17 -8.83 -23.27 -10.97
CA ILE A 17 -7.91 -24.36 -11.32
C ILE A 17 -8.22 -24.90 -12.73
N ILE A 18 -9.50 -25.16 -13.04
CA ILE A 18 -9.91 -25.64 -14.37
C ILE A 18 -9.57 -24.60 -15.44
N GLY A 19 -9.82 -23.32 -15.18
CA GLY A 19 -9.46 -22.21 -16.07
C GLY A 19 -7.95 -22.14 -16.33
N ALA A 20 -7.12 -22.30 -15.29
CA ALA A 20 -5.67 -22.31 -15.41
C ALA A 20 -5.16 -23.52 -16.21
N ILE A 21 -5.70 -24.72 -15.95
CA ILE A 21 -5.32 -25.94 -16.69
C ILE A 21 -5.70 -25.81 -18.17
N LEU A 22 -6.90 -25.33 -18.49
CA LEU A 22 -7.33 -25.10 -19.87
C LEU A 22 -6.47 -24.03 -20.57
N PHE A 23 -6.05 -22.99 -19.85
CA PHE A 23 -5.15 -21.97 -20.38
C PHE A 23 -3.75 -22.54 -20.72
N PHE A 24 -3.20 -23.40 -19.86
CA PHE A 24 -1.92 -24.07 -20.13
C PHE A 24 -2.01 -25.09 -21.26
N VAL A 25 -3.10 -25.85 -21.36
CA VAL A 25 -3.35 -26.79 -22.47
C VAL A 25 -3.55 -26.04 -23.80
N ALA A 26 -4.19 -24.87 -23.77
CA ALA A 26 -4.40 -24.05 -24.97
C ALA A 26 -3.11 -23.37 -25.49
N LYS A 27 -2.09 -23.17 -24.63
CA LYS A 27 -0.82 -22.53 -25.01
C LYS A 27 0.00 -23.34 -26.03
N GLY A 28 -0.32 -24.63 -26.22
CA GLY A 28 0.32 -25.53 -27.18
C GLY A 28 -0.29 -25.59 -28.59
N ARG A 29 -1.49 -25.05 -28.84
CA ARG A 29 -2.17 -25.13 -30.17
C ARG A 29 -2.59 -23.75 -30.68
N ARG A 30 -1.66 -23.11 -31.41
CA ARG A 30 -1.70 -21.69 -31.79
C ARG A 30 -2.73 -21.19 -32.83
N PRO A 31 -3.60 -21.97 -33.51
CA PRO A 31 -4.58 -21.33 -34.40
C PRO A 31 -6.02 -21.24 -33.87
N LEU A 32 -6.40 -21.94 -32.78
CA LEU A 32 -7.81 -22.05 -32.36
C LEU A 32 -8.25 -21.09 -31.24
N ALA A 33 -7.32 -20.41 -30.56
CA ALA A 33 -7.60 -19.54 -29.42
C ALA A 33 -8.29 -18.21 -29.77
N LYS A 34 -8.29 -17.79 -31.04
CA LYS A 34 -8.89 -16.50 -31.44
C LYS A 34 -10.43 -16.50 -31.44
N LYS A 35 -11.09 -17.66 -31.51
CA LYS A 35 -12.57 -17.72 -31.53
C LYS A 35 -13.23 -17.83 -30.16
N LEU A 36 -12.49 -18.18 -29.10
CA LEU A 36 -13.04 -18.36 -27.74
C LEU A 36 -12.98 -17.10 -26.87
N LEU A 37 -12.17 -16.10 -27.25
CA LEU A 37 -12.05 -14.84 -26.50
C LEU A 37 -13.25 -13.89 -26.67
N LEU A 38 -14.05 -14.03 -27.74
CA LEU A 38 -15.25 -13.20 -27.92
C LEU A 38 -16.49 -13.74 -27.17
N GLY A 39 -16.52 -15.02 -26.76
CA GLY A 39 -17.68 -15.61 -26.07
C GLY A 39 -17.67 -15.44 -24.54
N GLY A 40 -16.50 -15.24 -23.93
CA GLY A 40 -16.34 -15.25 -22.46
C GLY A 40 -16.63 -13.91 -21.76
N ALA A 41 -16.66 -12.80 -22.49
CA ALA A 41 -16.79 -11.47 -21.90
C ALA A 41 -18.24 -11.10 -21.47
N VAL A 42 -19.26 -11.84 -21.94
CA VAL A 42 -20.67 -11.50 -21.68
C VAL A 42 -21.17 -12.04 -20.34
N VAL A 43 -20.54 -13.06 -19.75
CA VAL A 43 -21.06 -13.71 -18.53
C VAL A 43 -20.56 -13.04 -17.24
N PHE A 44 -19.45 -12.30 -17.25
CA PHE A 44 -18.90 -11.69 -16.03
C PHE A 44 -19.54 -10.34 -15.64
N VAL A 45 -20.29 -9.69 -16.52
CA VAL A 45 -20.94 -8.40 -16.22
C VAL A 45 -22.28 -8.57 -15.48
N ALA A 46 -22.93 -9.73 -15.56
CA ALA A 46 -24.22 -9.97 -14.93
C ALA A 46 -24.16 -10.26 -13.42
N ALA A 47 -22.99 -10.61 -12.86
CA ALA A 47 -22.86 -11.04 -11.47
C ALA A 47 -22.51 -9.92 -10.46
N LEU A 48 -22.26 -8.69 -10.91
CA LEU A 48 -21.90 -7.55 -10.04
C LEU A 48 -23.09 -6.68 -9.60
N ILE A 49 -24.33 -7.01 -9.99
CA ILE A 49 -25.50 -6.13 -9.80
C ILE A 49 -26.27 -6.41 -8.48
N MET A 50 -25.95 -7.46 -7.72
CA MET A 50 -26.75 -7.84 -6.54
C MET A 50 -25.94 -8.05 -5.26
N THR A 51 -25.32 -6.98 -4.74
CA THR A 51 -24.96 -6.95 -3.31
C THR A 51 -25.54 -5.67 -2.66
N PRO A 52 -26.42 -5.80 -1.65
CA PRO A 52 -26.99 -4.65 -0.95
C PRO A 52 -25.94 -3.99 -0.05
N THR A 53 -25.69 -2.70 -0.27
CA THR A 53 -24.90 -1.81 0.59
C THR A 53 -25.54 -1.68 1.98
N PRO A 54 -24.82 -1.92 3.09
CA PRO A 54 -25.32 -1.61 4.42
C PRO A 54 -25.41 -0.08 4.65
N PRO A 55 -26.39 0.39 5.46
CA PRO A 55 -26.61 1.81 5.72
C PRO A 55 -25.51 2.44 6.61
N PRO A 56 -25.20 3.74 6.45
CA PRO A 56 -24.21 4.44 7.27
C PRO A 56 -24.74 4.74 8.68
N THR A 57 -23.95 4.40 9.69
CA THR A 57 -24.15 4.79 11.10
C THR A 57 -23.85 6.29 11.29
N PRO A 58 -24.68 7.05 12.03
CA PRO A 58 -24.49 8.48 12.22
C PRO A 58 -23.27 8.80 13.12
N ALA A 59 -22.47 9.78 12.69
CA ALA A 59 -21.33 10.33 13.43
C ALA A 59 -21.81 11.33 14.49
N SER A 60 -21.32 11.14 15.71
CA SER A 60 -21.56 12.02 16.86
C SER A 60 -20.81 13.34 16.72
N THR A 61 -21.56 14.43 16.85
CA THR A 61 -21.14 15.84 16.94
C THR A 61 -20.16 16.10 18.09
N PRO A 62 -19.05 16.85 17.89
CA PRO A 62 -18.32 17.45 19.00
C PRO A 62 -18.98 18.76 19.44
N ALA A 63 -19.21 18.85 20.75
CA ALA A 63 -19.70 20.03 21.46
C ALA A 63 -18.69 21.18 21.43
N GLY A 64 -19.22 22.41 21.38
CA GLY A 64 -18.45 23.64 21.24
C GLY A 64 -17.54 23.96 22.43
N THR A 65 -16.49 24.73 22.14
CA THR A 65 -15.73 25.45 23.15
C THR A 65 -15.54 26.89 22.67
N LYS A 66 -15.63 27.79 23.65
CA LYS A 66 -15.96 29.22 23.58
C LYS A 66 -14.99 30.07 22.77
N THR A 67 -15.57 31.02 22.06
CA THR A 67 -14.98 32.28 21.59
C THR A 67 -14.43 33.08 22.78
N VAL A 68 -13.15 33.42 22.73
CA VAL A 68 -12.57 34.53 23.49
C VAL A 68 -12.14 35.59 22.47
N ALA A 69 -12.84 36.72 22.51
CA ALA A 69 -12.53 37.91 21.75
C ALA A 69 -11.34 38.65 22.39
N VAL A 70 -10.33 38.97 21.58
CA VAL A 70 -9.35 40.01 21.89
C VAL A 70 -9.34 40.98 20.70
N ALA A 71 -9.74 42.22 20.98
CA ALA A 71 -9.76 43.34 20.05
C ALA A 71 -8.33 43.89 19.79
N PRO A 72 -8.15 44.70 18.72
CA PRO A 72 -6.94 44.70 17.91
C PRO A 72 -5.94 45.78 18.30
N THR A 73 -4.66 45.44 18.34
CA THR A 73 -3.56 46.41 18.23
C THR A 73 -2.98 46.33 16.83
N LYS A 74 -3.17 47.43 16.10
CA LYS A 74 -2.67 47.69 14.75
C LYS A 74 -1.17 48.00 14.81
N PRO A 75 -0.30 47.28 14.08
CA PRO A 75 0.90 47.87 13.55
C PRO A 75 0.69 48.08 12.05
N THR A 76 0.72 49.35 11.65
CA THR A 76 0.99 49.74 10.26
C THR A 76 2.32 49.11 9.87
N ILE A 77 2.29 48.11 9.00
CA ILE A 77 3.49 47.65 8.27
C ILE A 77 3.27 48.05 6.82
N ASP A 78 4.21 48.85 6.35
CA ASP A 78 4.30 49.37 5.00
C ASP A 78 4.03 48.29 3.96
N GLN A 79 3.07 48.61 3.10
CA GLN A 79 2.71 47.84 1.92
C GLN A 79 3.84 48.01 0.87
N ALA A 80 4.98 47.39 1.14
CA ALA A 80 5.98 47.14 0.12
C ALA A 80 5.38 46.15 -0.86
N SER A 81 5.20 46.59 -2.12
CA SER A 81 4.73 45.78 -3.24
C SER A 81 5.52 44.47 -3.33
N ALA A 82 4.98 43.43 -2.69
CA ALA A 82 5.44 42.07 -2.88
C ALA A 82 5.07 41.67 -4.30
N LYS A 83 6.04 41.85 -5.20
CA LYS A 83 6.07 41.20 -6.51
C LYS A 83 5.58 39.76 -6.30
N PRO A 84 4.56 39.27 -7.03
CA PRO A 84 4.06 37.92 -6.83
C PRO A 84 5.26 36.97 -7.00
N VAL A 85 5.68 36.34 -5.90
CA VAL A 85 6.62 35.24 -5.96
C VAL A 85 5.91 34.21 -6.82
N ALA A 86 6.43 33.99 -8.03
CA ALA A 86 5.85 33.05 -8.97
C ALA A 86 5.55 31.76 -8.21
N ALA A 87 4.29 31.31 -8.25
CA ALA A 87 3.89 30.07 -7.60
C ALA A 87 4.89 28.98 -8.04
N VAL A 88 5.70 28.51 -7.10
CA VAL A 88 6.68 27.46 -7.36
C VAL A 88 5.87 26.24 -7.76
N ASP A 89 6.09 25.73 -8.97
CA ASP A 89 5.41 24.52 -9.44
C ASP A 89 5.62 23.42 -8.39
N PRO A 90 4.56 22.87 -7.77
CA PRO A 90 4.71 21.86 -6.73
C PRO A 90 5.07 20.48 -7.29
N LYS A 91 4.96 20.26 -8.60
CA LYS A 91 5.21 18.96 -9.25
C LYS A 91 6.62 18.40 -9.02
N PRO A 92 7.72 19.18 -9.14
CA PRO A 92 9.05 18.69 -8.82
C PRO A 92 9.20 18.26 -7.35
N GLY A 93 8.44 18.87 -6.43
CA GLY A 93 8.39 18.46 -5.04
C GLY A 93 7.79 17.06 -4.87
N LEU A 94 6.69 16.77 -5.57
CA LEU A 94 6.04 15.47 -5.53
C LEU A 94 6.91 14.36 -6.15
N ILE A 95 7.59 14.65 -7.27
CA ILE A 95 8.54 13.71 -7.91
C ILE A 95 9.70 13.40 -6.95
N ARG A 96 10.29 14.42 -6.31
CA ARG A 96 11.36 14.23 -5.32
C ARG A 96 10.89 13.39 -4.14
N GLN A 97 9.68 13.65 -3.62
CA GLN A 97 9.13 12.86 -2.52
C GLN A 97 8.89 11.41 -2.93
N TYR A 98 8.31 11.15 -4.10
CA TYR A 98 8.13 9.80 -4.61
C TYR A 98 9.46 9.03 -4.62
N LYS A 99 10.51 9.62 -5.20
CA LYS A 99 11.85 9.03 -5.23
C LYS A 99 12.41 8.79 -3.82
N ALA A 100 12.30 9.79 -2.95
CA ALA A 100 12.77 9.70 -1.58
C ALA A 100 12.08 8.57 -0.80
N VAL A 101 10.77 8.37 -0.99
CA VAL A 101 10.05 7.24 -0.38
C VAL A 101 10.60 5.91 -0.89
N ILE A 102 10.77 5.74 -2.20
CA ILE A 102 11.30 4.51 -2.80
C ILE A 102 12.76 4.24 -2.37
N ASP A 103 13.59 5.27 -2.26
CA ASP A 103 14.96 5.15 -1.76
C ASP A 103 14.98 4.73 -0.28
N THR A 104 14.12 5.35 0.54
CA THR A 104 14.00 5.10 1.99
C THR A 104 13.63 3.66 2.32
N VAL A 105 12.82 3.02 1.47
CA VAL A 105 12.28 1.69 1.72
C VAL A 105 13.12 0.56 1.13
N ARG A 106 14.04 0.90 0.23
CA ARG A 106 14.93 -0.04 -0.47
C ARG A 106 15.69 -0.99 0.47
N PRO A 107 16.20 -0.58 1.65
CA PRO A 107 16.87 -1.50 2.56
C PRO A 107 15.95 -2.61 3.08
N CYS A 108 14.70 -2.28 3.42
CA CYS A 108 13.69 -3.25 3.85
C CYS A 108 13.31 -4.21 2.70
N ASP A 109 13.16 -3.69 1.49
CA ASP A 109 12.89 -4.52 0.29
C ASP A 109 14.04 -5.50 -0.02
N ALA A 110 15.29 -5.06 0.17
CA ALA A 110 16.46 -5.90 0.00
C ALA A 110 16.49 -7.01 1.06
N ALA A 111 16.31 -6.67 2.33
CA ALA A 111 16.28 -7.64 3.42
C ALA A 111 15.17 -8.69 3.25
N PHE A 112 14.00 -8.28 2.72
CA PHE A 112 12.91 -9.22 2.42
C PHE A 112 13.30 -10.25 1.37
N LYS A 113 14.06 -9.85 0.34
CA LYS A 113 14.58 -10.78 -0.67
C LYS A 113 15.64 -11.72 -0.08
N ASP A 114 16.51 -11.19 0.77
CA ASP A 114 17.60 -11.95 1.39
C ASP A 114 17.11 -13.01 2.39
N LEU A 115 15.96 -12.77 3.04
CA LEU A 115 15.36 -13.72 3.97
C LEU A 115 15.09 -15.09 3.33
N ALA A 116 14.72 -15.14 2.05
CA ALA A 116 14.48 -16.39 1.33
C ALA A 116 15.75 -17.27 1.21
N GLY A 117 16.94 -16.66 1.28
CA GLY A 117 18.23 -17.37 1.25
C GLY A 117 18.75 -17.79 2.62
N ALA A 118 18.16 -17.30 3.72
CA ALA A 118 18.66 -17.47 5.08
C ALA A 118 18.24 -18.80 5.77
N ASN A 119 17.58 -19.71 5.04
CA ASN A 119 16.96 -20.92 5.58
C ASN A 119 17.96 -22.03 6.00
N SER A 120 19.26 -21.79 5.88
CA SER A 120 20.30 -22.82 6.09
C SER A 120 20.67 -23.08 7.55
N SER A 121 20.41 -22.12 8.46
CA SER A 121 20.60 -22.30 9.90
C SER A 121 19.75 -21.33 10.71
N GLN A 122 19.44 -21.68 11.97
CA GLN A 122 18.72 -20.78 12.90
C GLN A 122 19.48 -19.46 13.11
N LEU A 123 20.82 -19.52 13.24
CA LEU A 123 21.64 -18.31 13.40
C LEU A 123 21.56 -17.41 12.16
N ALA A 124 21.63 -17.99 10.95
CA ALA A 124 21.50 -17.23 9.71
C ALA A 124 20.11 -16.60 9.57
N LEU A 125 19.06 -17.35 9.89
CA LEU A 125 17.69 -16.85 9.91
C LEU A 125 17.54 -15.69 10.90
N TYR A 126 18.05 -15.83 12.13
CA TYR A 126 18.02 -14.77 13.13
C TYR A 126 18.72 -13.51 12.65
N GLN A 127 19.94 -13.63 12.11
CA GLN A 127 20.72 -12.49 11.62
C GLN A 127 20.03 -11.77 10.45
N ALA A 128 19.56 -12.52 9.46
CA ALA A 128 18.81 -11.96 8.34
C ALA A 128 17.52 -11.27 8.81
N SER A 129 16.82 -11.90 9.75
CA SER A 129 15.57 -11.36 10.29
C SER A 129 15.80 -10.08 11.10
N LYS A 130 16.89 -10.00 11.87
CA LYS A 130 17.26 -8.79 12.61
C LYS A 130 17.57 -7.62 11.69
N VAL A 131 18.37 -7.85 10.64
CA VAL A 131 18.64 -6.84 9.62
C VAL A 131 17.33 -6.34 8.97
N GLY A 132 16.43 -7.27 8.64
CA GLY A 132 15.11 -6.93 8.10
C GLY A 132 14.24 -6.14 9.08
N HIS A 133 14.19 -6.53 10.35
CA HIS A 133 13.43 -5.84 11.38
C HIS A 133 13.90 -4.39 11.54
N ASP A 134 15.20 -4.18 11.71
CA ASP A 134 15.79 -2.85 11.89
C ASP A 134 15.60 -1.97 10.65
N ALA A 135 15.81 -2.54 9.46
CA ALA A 135 15.62 -1.84 8.19
C ALA A 135 14.17 -1.42 7.98
N CYS A 136 13.21 -2.34 8.15
CA CYS A 136 11.79 -2.05 7.95
C CYS A 136 11.23 -1.10 9.02
N GLY A 137 11.69 -1.19 10.28
CA GLY A 137 11.34 -0.25 11.33
C GLY A 137 11.88 1.15 11.08
N THR A 138 13.10 1.26 10.54
CA THR A 138 13.69 2.55 10.14
C THR A 138 12.95 3.13 8.93
N SER A 139 12.71 2.32 7.90
CA SER A 139 11.97 2.74 6.71
C SER A 139 10.54 3.19 7.05
N SER A 140 9.83 2.46 7.92
CA SER A 140 8.45 2.82 8.29
C SER A 140 8.39 4.17 9.02
N LYS A 141 9.29 4.42 9.97
CA LYS A 141 9.39 5.70 10.69
C LYS A 141 9.79 6.85 9.76
N ALA A 142 10.77 6.62 8.89
CA ALA A 142 11.21 7.64 7.94
C ALA A 142 10.10 7.98 6.93
N VAL A 143 9.31 7.00 6.50
CA VAL A 143 8.16 7.23 5.63
C VAL A 143 7.06 8.04 6.33
N ASP A 144 6.78 7.73 7.60
CA ASP A 144 5.78 8.44 8.41
C ASP A 144 6.18 9.91 8.67
N ALA A 145 7.48 10.22 8.59
CA ALA A 145 8.02 11.57 8.75
C ALA A 145 7.98 12.42 7.47
N PHE A 146 7.59 11.86 6.32
CA PHE A 146 7.47 12.67 5.09
C PHE A 146 6.27 13.62 5.16
N GLU A 147 6.55 14.90 4.95
CA GLU A 147 5.51 15.93 4.83
C GLU A 147 5.06 16.08 3.37
N VAL A 148 3.76 16.27 3.16
CA VAL A 148 3.23 16.49 1.80
C VAL A 148 3.59 17.90 1.33
N PRO A 149 4.16 18.08 0.12
CA PRO A 149 4.51 19.39 -0.40
C PRO A 149 3.33 20.37 -0.40
N GLU A 150 3.60 21.61 -0.02
CA GLU A 150 2.62 22.69 -0.09
C GLU A 150 2.33 23.11 -1.54
N GLY A 151 1.24 23.83 -1.76
CA GLY A 151 0.84 24.32 -3.09
C GLY A 151 0.14 23.29 -3.99
N LEU A 152 -0.05 22.06 -3.51
CA LEU A 152 -0.87 21.05 -4.17
C LEU A 152 -2.36 21.28 -3.89
N SER A 153 -3.23 20.82 -4.79
CA SER A 153 -4.68 20.83 -4.54
C SER A 153 -5.03 19.91 -3.35
N ASP A 154 -6.11 20.24 -2.62
CA ASP A 154 -6.55 19.47 -1.45
C ASP A 154 -6.71 17.98 -1.75
N LYS A 155 -7.26 17.67 -2.94
CA LYS A 155 -7.43 16.30 -3.41
C LYS A 155 -6.10 15.56 -3.48
N VAL A 156 -5.09 16.15 -4.15
CA VAL A 156 -3.75 15.55 -4.27
C VAL A 156 -3.12 15.38 -2.89
N GLN A 157 -3.25 16.38 -2.01
CA GLN A 157 -2.67 16.29 -0.68
C GLN A 157 -3.27 15.16 0.16
N VAL A 158 -4.60 14.99 0.11
CA VAL A 158 -5.30 13.89 0.81
C VAL A 158 -4.87 12.54 0.26
N THR A 159 -4.82 12.39 -1.07
CA THR A 159 -4.35 11.15 -1.71
C THR A 159 -2.90 10.84 -1.30
N GLN A 160 -2.02 11.85 -1.30
CA GLN A 160 -0.61 11.70 -0.93
C GLN A 160 -0.43 11.32 0.55
N ARG A 161 -1.13 11.98 1.48
CA ARG A 161 -1.10 11.63 2.90
C ARG A 161 -1.55 10.19 3.14
N LYS A 162 -2.63 9.77 2.47
CA LYS A 162 -3.14 8.40 2.54
C LYS A 162 -2.11 7.40 1.99
N ALA A 163 -1.44 7.75 0.89
CA ALA A 163 -0.39 6.93 0.32
C ALA A 163 0.77 6.72 1.31
N LEU A 164 1.31 7.81 1.87
CA LEU A 164 2.41 7.75 2.86
C LEU A 164 2.03 6.93 4.10
N ALA A 165 0.82 7.12 4.65
CA ALA A 165 0.33 6.32 5.77
C ALA A 165 0.21 4.83 5.42
N THR A 166 -0.25 4.51 4.21
CA THR A 166 -0.32 3.13 3.70
C THR A 166 1.08 2.53 3.56
N CYS A 167 2.05 3.30 3.04
CA CYS A 167 3.44 2.91 2.93
C CYS A 167 4.03 2.59 4.33
N ALA A 168 3.95 3.51 5.27
CA ALA A 168 4.46 3.32 6.63
C ALA A 168 3.86 2.08 7.29
N THR A 169 2.54 1.89 7.17
CA THR A 169 1.83 0.72 7.69
C THR A 169 2.33 -0.57 7.04
N ALA A 170 2.49 -0.60 5.72
CA ALA A 170 2.98 -1.78 5.00
C ALA A 170 4.36 -2.23 5.48
N TYR A 171 5.27 -1.29 5.72
CA TYR A 171 6.60 -1.58 6.24
C TYR A 171 6.60 -1.99 7.72
N ARG A 172 5.65 -1.48 8.54
CA ARG A 172 5.41 -2.01 9.90
C ARG A 172 4.95 -3.47 9.88
N PHE A 173 4.09 -3.87 8.94
CA PHE A 173 3.71 -5.28 8.78
C PHE A 173 4.92 -6.17 8.49
N ARG A 174 5.82 -5.73 7.59
CA ARG A 174 7.08 -6.45 7.31
C ARG A 174 8.02 -6.49 8.51
N GLU A 175 8.17 -5.39 9.23
CA GLU A 175 8.94 -5.31 10.48
C GLU A 175 8.45 -6.34 11.52
N ARG A 176 7.13 -6.46 11.69
CA ARG A 176 6.54 -7.47 12.58
C ARG A 176 6.79 -8.90 12.10
N ALA A 177 6.68 -9.14 10.79
CA ALA A 177 6.98 -10.45 10.22
C ALA A 177 8.45 -10.86 10.49
N PHE A 178 9.39 -9.92 10.32
CA PHE A 178 10.78 -10.13 10.70
C PHE A 178 10.98 -10.35 12.21
N GLY A 179 10.24 -9.62 13.05
CA GLY A 179 10.25 -9.85 14.51
C GLY A 179 9.81 -11.27 14.86
N LYS A 180 8.73 -11.77 14.25
CA LYS A 180 8.29 -13.16 14.40
C LYS A 180 9.34 -14.16 13.91
N ALA A 181 10.01 -13.87 12.79
CA ALA A 181 11.09 -14.72 12.28
C ALA A 181 12.26 -14.82 13.26
N MET A 182 12.64 -13.70 13.91
CA MET A 182 13.64 -13.69 14.98
C MET A 182 13.20 -14.52 16.19
N GLU A 183 11.96 -14.34 16.66
CA GLU A 183 11.41 -15.10 17.79
C GLU A 183 11.43 -16.61 17.53
N MET A 184 11.07 -17.04 16.32
CA MET A 184 11.12 -18.45 15.92
C MET A 184 12.55 -18.98 15.84
N ALA A 185 13.50 -18.16 15.39
CA ALA A 185 14.91 -18.54 15.33
C ALA A 185 15.55 -18.67 16.72
N ASP A 186 15.16 -17.80 17.66
CA ASP A 186 15.66 -17.79 19.04
C ASP A 186 15.05 -18.92 19.90
N SER A 187 13.72 -19.07 19.83
CA SER A 187 13.00 -20.09 20.61
C SER A 187 13.07 -21.50 20.01
N GLY A 188 13.35 -21.61 18.71
CA GLY A 188 13.20 -22.86 17.95
C GLY A 188 11.73 -23.28 17.74
N ASP A 189 10.75 -22.45 18.12
CA ASP A 189 9.31 -22.73 17.96
C ASP A 189 8.86 -22.44 16.51
N ILE A 190 9.05 -23.41 15.62
CA ILE A 190 8.65 -23.32 14.20
C ILE A 190 7.28 -23.99 13.97
N ARG A 191 6.35 -23.87 14.93
CA ARG A 191 5.00 -24.43 14.75
C ARG A 191 4.31 -23.80 13.52
N PRO A 192 3.48 -24.57 12.78
CA PRO A 192 2.79 -24.06 11.60
C PRO A 192 1.99 -22.77 11.84
N SER A 193 1.38 -22.61 13.01
CA SER A 193 0.63 -21.39 13.37
C SER A 193 1.51 -20.14 13.37
N ARG A 194 2.74 -20.22 13.91
CA ARG A 194 3.71 -19.10 13.93
C ARG A 194 4.18 -18.75 12.52
N MET A 195 4.45 -19.78 11.72
CA MET A 195 4.85 -19.63 10.32
C MET A 195 3.72 -18.98 9.49
N THR A 196 2.47 -19.41 9.68
CA THR A 196 1.31 -18.82 9.02
C THR A 196 1.13 -17.36 9.42
N GLU A 197 1.20 -17.04 10.72
CA GLU A 197 1.11 -15.65 11.20
C GLU A 197 2.21 -14.74 10.62
N MET A 198 3.44 -15.25 10.50
CA MET A 198 4.54 -14.52 9.85
C MET A 198 4.26 -14.31 8.35
N GLN A 199 3.82 -15.36 7.65
CA GLN A 199 3.48 -15.29 6.22
C GLN A 199 2.32 -14.34 5.94
N GLU A 200 1.31 -14.30 6.81
CA GLU A 200 0.19 -13.37 6.72
C GLU A 200 0.64 -11.92 6.89
N ASP A 201 1.53 -11.63 7.83
CA ASP A 201 2.12 -10.30 7.98
C ASP A 201 2.95 -9.91 6.75
N PHE A 202 3.77 -10.81 6.20
CA PHE A 202 4.51 -10.53 4.95
C PHE A 202 3.58 -10.28 3.76
N LYS A 203 2.56 -11.12 3.58
CA LYS A 203 1.58 -10.97 2.50
C LYS A 203 0.81 -9.66 2.63
N THR A 204 0.38 -9.30 3.84
CA THR A 204 -0.30 -8.03 4.11
C THR A 204 0.62 -6.85 3.84
N GLY A 205 1.89 -6.95 4.27
CA GLY A 205 2.92 -5.97 3.95
C GLY A 205 3.16 -5.82 2.45
N GLU A 206 3.21 -6.91 1.69
CA GLU A 206 3.40 -6.88 0.23
C GLU A 206 2.21 -6.22 -0.50
N VAL A 207 0.97 -6.61 -0.16
CA VAL A 207 -0.23 -5.94 -0.67
C VAL A 207 -0.24 -4.46 -0.29
N GLY A 208 0.18 -4.13 0.94
CA GLY A 208 0.31 -2.76 1.41
C GLY A 208 1.33 -1.95 0.60
N VAL A 209 2.48 -2.52 0.24
CA VAL A 209 3.49 -1.87 -0.61
C VAL A 209 2.96 -1.60 -2.01
N LEU A 210 2.25 -2.56 -2.61
CA LEU A 210 1.61 -2.36 -3.92
C LEU A 210 0.57 -1.23 -3.88
N LEU A 211 -0.26 -1.18 -2.83
CA LEU A 211 -1.24 -0.11 -2.63
C LEU A 211 -0.57 1.25 -2.39
N CYS A 212 0.49 1.28 -1.58
CA CYS A 212 1.32 2.46 -1.34
C CYS A 212 1.82 3.05 -2.67
N VAL A 213 2.50 2.25 -3.49
CA VAL A 213 3.06 2.71 -4.78
C VAL A 213 1.96 3.15 -5.74
N SER A 214 0.85 2.39 -5.81
CA SER A 214 -0.32 2.74 -6.62
C SER A 214 -0.91 4.10 -6.23
N GLN A 215 -1.08 4.37 -4.93
CA GLN A 215 -1.63 5.65 -4.46
C GLN A 215 -0.67 6.82 -4.66
N LEU A 216 0.65 6.61 -4.54
CA LEU A 216 1.64 7.64 -4.87
C LEU A 216 1.59 8.00 -6.36
N ILE A 217 1.49 7.00 -7.24
CA ILE A 217 1.33 7.21 -8.69
C ILE A 217 -0.01 7.92 -8.98
N GLN A 218 -1.07 7.56 -8.28
CA GLN A 218 -2.37 8.23 -8.42
C GLN A 218 -2.28 9.71 -8.02
N ALA A 219 -1.66 10.03 -6.88
CA ALA A 219 -1.45 11.41 -6.45
C ALA A 219 -0.64 12.21 -7.49
N ALA A 220 0.40 11.60 -8.07
CA ALA A 220 1.17 12.19 -9.15
C ALA A 220 0.33 12.45 -10.42
N GLY A 221 -0.50 11.48 -10.81
CA GLY A 221 -1.41 11.63 -11.94
C GLY A 221 -2.47 12.72 -11.72
N GLU A 222 -2.99 12.84 -10.50
CA GLU A 222 -3.92 13.92 -10.10
C GLU A 222 -3.24 15.30 -10.11
N ALA A 223 -1.92 15.36 -9.88
CA ALA A 223 -1.11 16.57 -10.05
C ALA A 223 -0.72 16.83 -11.53
N GLY A 224 -1.14 15.97 -12.47
CA GLY A 224 -0.81 16.09 -13.88
C GLY A 224 0.66 15.75 -14.20
N ILE A 225 1.28 14.89 -13.40
CA ILE A 225 2.62 14.33 -13.63
C ILE A 225 2.45 13.00 -14.38
N LYS A 226 3.24 12.78 -15.44
CA LYS A 226 3.14 11.53 -16.20
C LYS A 226 3.96 10.43 -15.52
N PRO A 227 3.58 9.15 -15.66
CA PRO A 227 4.34 8.05 -15.06
C PRO A 227 5.81 7.98 -15.51
N ASP A 228 6.15 8.47 -16.70
CA ASP A 228 7.53 8.48 -17.19
C ASP A 228 8.41 9.51 -16.46
N ASP A 229 7.83 10.60 -15.97
CA ASP A 229 8.52 11.63 -15.17
C ASP A 229 8.90 11.11 -13.76
N LEU A 230 8.26 10.03 -13.30
CA LEU A 230 8.59 9.36 -12.04
C LEU A 230 9.76 8.36 -12.18
N LYS A 231 10.14 8.00 -13.41
CA LYS A 231 11.21 7.03 -13.71
C LYS A 231 12.56 7.69 -13.97
N SER A 232 12.57 8.87 -14.61
CA SER A 232 13.74 9.77 -14.71
C SER A 232 14.14 10.24 -13.34
#